data_AF-V2Y9K2-F1
#
_entry.id   AF-V2Y9K2-F1
#
_cell.length_a   1.000
_cell.length_b   1.000
_cell.length_c   1.000
_cell.angle_alpha   90.00
_cell.angle_beta   90.00
_cell.angle_gamma   90.00
#
_symmetry.space_group_name_H-M   'P 1'
#
loop_
_entity.id
_entity.type
_entity.pdbx_description
1 polymer ?
#
loop_
_entity_poly.entity_id
_entity_poly.type
_entity_poly.pdbx_seq_one_letter_code
_entity_poly.pdbx_strand_id
1 'polypeptide(L)' 'MQNRITAGAALKNISSVKLLKSLGFIQVGTEKVSFHKDENGKDIVFDGGIFELK' A
#
# COMPACT_ATOMS: atom_id res chain seq x y z
N MET A 1 -6.62 17.69 -15.98
CA MET A 1 -6.60 16.49 -15.14
C MET A 1 -5.79 16.84 -13.90
N GLN A 2 -6.37 16.73 -12.69
CA GLN A 2 -5.60 16.90 -11.46
C GLN A 2 -4.73 15.65 -11.27
N ASN A 3 -3.40 15.81 -11.26
CA ASN A 3 -2.48 14.72 -10.94
C ASN A 3 -2.64 14.38 -9.45
N ARG A 4 -3.42 13.33 -9.15
CA ARG A 4 -3.50 12.77 -7.80
C ARG A 4 -2.25 11.95 -7.54
N ILE A 5 -1.54 12.25 -6.45
CA ILE A 5 -0.41 11.43 -6.00
C ILE A 5 -0.97 10.27 -5.19
N THR A 6 -0.70 9.06 -5.64
CA THR A 6 -1.13 7.83 -4.97
C THR A 6 0.05 7.02 -4.48
N ALA A 7 -0.15 6.27 -3.40
CA ALA A 7 0.84 5.35 -2.85
C ALA A 7 0.17 4.06 -2.39
N GLY A 8 0.89 2.95 -2.54
CA GLY A 8 0.48 1.63 -2.05
C GLY A 8 1.38 1.19 -0.89
N ALA A 9 0.80 0.59 0.13
CA ALA A 9 1.56 -0.03 1.22
C ALA A 9 0.85 -1.27 1.76
N ALA A 10 1.59 -2.34 2.05
CA ALA A 10 1.06 -3.45 2.83
C ALA A 10 0.56 -2.93 4.19
N LEU A 11 -0.69 -3.21 4.56
CA LEU A 11 -1.33 -2.67 5.76
C LEU A 11 -0.63 -3.10 7.06
N LYS A 12 0.00 -4.27 7.05
CA LYS A 12 0.82 -4.77 8.18
C LYS A 12 2.20 -4.11 8.27
N ASN A 13 2.63 -3.36 7.24
CA ASN A 13 3.82 -2.53 7.33
C ASN A 13 3.47 -1.22 8.05
N ILE A 14 3.40 -1.30 9.38
CA ILE A 14 2.97 -0.21 10.25
C ILE A 14 3.84 1.04 10.06
N SER A 15 5.14 0.88 9.80
CA SER A 15 6.07 2.00 9.58
C SER A 15 5.70 2.78 8.32
N SER A 16 5.48 2.10 7.18
CA SER A 16 5.07 2.75 5.93
C SER A 16 3.68 3.40 6.06
N VAL A 17 2.72 2.75 6.70
CA VAL A 17 1.38 3.32 6.92
C VAL A 17 1.44 4.58 7.78
N LYS A 18 2.25 4.58 8.85
CA LYS A 18 2.46 5.77 9.69
C LYS A 18 3.12 6.90 8.91
N LEU A 19 4.12 6.60 8.09
CA LEU A 19 4.78 7.59 7.24
C LEU A 19 3.78 8.25 6.28
N LEU A 20 3.01 7.44 5.53
CA LEU A 20 2.01 7.97 4.60
C LEU A 20 1.00 8.88 5.29
N LYS A 21 0.46 8.45 6.44
CA LYS A 21 -0.44 9.28 7.24
C LYS A 21 0.21 10.59 7.71
N SER A 22 1.48 10.55 8.13
CA SER A 22 2.21 11.75 8.57
C SER A 22 2.46 12.75 7.42
N LEU A 23 2.55 12.25 6.19
CA LEU A 23 2.69 13.05 4.97
C LEU A 23 1.36 13.57 4.42
N GLY A 24 0.23 13.31 5.09
CA GLY A 24 -1.10 13.79 4.68
C GLY A 24 -1.84 12.85 3.73
N PHE A 25 -1.31 11.67 3.43
CA PHE A 25 -2.04 10.70 2.64
C PHE A 25 -3.20 10.08 3.43
N ILE A 26 -4.31 9.85 2.74
CA ILE A 26 -5.51 9.22 3.29
C ILE A 26 -5.74 7.90 2.58
N GLN A 27 -6.04 6.85 3.34
CA GLN A 27 -6.42 5.57 2.75
C GLN A 27 -7.80 5.69 2.09
N VAL A 28 -7.87 5.38 0.80
CA VAL A 28 -9.10 5.44 0.00
C VAL A 28 -9.59 4.05 -0.43
N GLY A 29 -8.79 3.01 -0.25
CA GLY A 29 -9.15 1.66 -0.62
C GLY A 29 -8.17 0.60 -0.10
N THR A 30 -8.44 -0.63 -0.48
CA THR A 30 -7.58 -1.79 -0.23
C THR A 30 -7.45 -2.64 -1.48
N GLU A 31 -6.35 -3.38 -1.57
CA GLU A 31 -6.04 -4.28 -2.67
C GLU A 31 -5.25 -5.50 -2.19
N LYS A 32 -5.20 -6.54 -3.02
CA LYS A 32 -4.29 -7.67 -2.79
C LYS A 32 -3.00 -7.40 -3.54
N VAL A 33 -1.88 -7.33 -2.83
CA VAL A 33 -0.56 -7.05 -3.41
C VAL A 33 0.38 -8.22 -3.18
N SER A 34 1.27 -8.47 -4.12
CA SER A 34 2.35 -9.42 -3.96
C SER A 34 3.67 -8.82 -4.44
N PHE A 35 4.71 -9.00 -3.64
CA PHE A 35 6.07 -8.51 -3.89
C PHE A 35 7.12 -9.62 -3.79
N HIS A 36 6.73 -10.80 -3.29
CA HIS A 36 7.62 -11.92 -3.01
C HIS A 36 6.95 -13.22 -3.42
N LYS A 37 7.78 -14.18 -3.82
CA LYS A 37 7.38 -15.56 -4.05
C LYS A 37 7.87 -16.44 -2.90
N ASP A 38 7.12 -17.48 -2.58
CA ASP A 38 7.56 -18.53 -1.67
C ASP A 38 8.59 -19.46 -2.34
N GLU A 39 9.05 -20.47 -1.59
CA GLU A 39 10.04 -21.46 -2.05
C GLU A 39 9.55 -22.29 -3.26
N ASN A 40 8.23 -22.30 -3.52
CA ASN A 40 7.61 -23.00 -4.64
C ASN A 40 7.29 -22.05 -5.81
N GLY A 41 7.72 -20.78 -5.74
CA GLY A 41 7.48 -19.77 -6.78
C GLY A 41 6.07 -19.15 -6.76
N LYS A 42 5.26 -19.45 -5.74
CA LYS A 42 3.91 -18.91 -5.60
C LYS A 42 3.96 -17.54 -4.93
N ASP A 43 3.14 -16.62 -5.44
CA ASP A 43 3.04 -15.26 -4.92
C ASP A 43 2.53 -15.26 -3.48
N ILE A 44 3.30 -14.61 -2.59
CA ILE A 44 2.87 -14.31 -1.24
C ILE A 44 2.00 -13.06 -1.31
N VAL A 45 0.73 -13.21 -0.93
CA VAL A 45 -0.28 -12.16 -1.06
C VAL A 45 -0.49 -11.46 0.29
N PHE A 46 -0.49 -10.13 0.26
CA PHE A 46 -0.73 -9.26 1.40
C PHE A 46 -1.94 -8.37 1.17
N ASP A 47 -2.57 -7.93 2.26
CA ASP A 47 -3.54 -6.84 2.23
C ASP A 47 -2.79 -5.51 2.09
N GLY A 48 -2.94 -4.86 0.95
CA GLY A 48 -2.45 -3.54 0.63
C GLY A 48 -3.51 -2.46 0.88
N GLY A 49 -3.06 -1.27 1.26
CA GLY A 49 -3.88 -0.06 1.29
C GLY A 49 -3.51 0.85 0.12
N ILE A 50 -4.53 1.45 -0.49
CA ILE A 50 -4.37 2.50 -1.50
C ILE A 50 -4.54 3.84 -0.80
N PHE A 51 -3.56 4.71 -0.95
CA PHE A 51 -3.50 6.01 -0.29
C PHE A 51 -3.45 7.14 -1.32
N GLU A 52 -4.21 8.21 -1.09
CA GLU A 52 -4.21 9.44 -1.90
C GLU A 52 -3.76 10.64 -1.07
N LEU A 53 -2.86 11.46 -1.61
CA LEU A 53 -2.52 12.75 -1.04
C LEU A 53 -3.60 13.76 -1.46
N LYS A 54 -4.35 14.27 -0.48
CA LYS A 54 -5.39 15.29 -0.69
C LYS A 54 -4.83 16.70 -0.61
#